data_AF-A0A2E6PEW0-F1
#
_entry.id   AF-A0A2E6PEW0-F1
#
_cell.length_a   1.000
_cell.length_b   1.000
_cell.length_c   1.000
_cell.angle_alpha   90.00
_cell.angle_beta   90.00
_cell.angle_gamma   90.00
#
_symmetry.space_group_name_H-M   'P 1'
#
loop_
_entity.id
_entity.type
_entity.pdbx_description
1 polymer ?
#
loop_
_entity_poly.entity_id
_entity_poly.type
_entity_poly.pdbx_seq_one_letter_code
_entity_poly.pdbx_strand_id
1 'polypeptide(L)' 'GMQLDAVVACGTVNASRVFTFLRDKGTLNVGAQADIAILELQQGSFDFVDNYENVRTGTQRLFPFETILAGRRVPRA' A
#
# COMPACT_ATOMS: atom_id res chain seq x y z
N GLY A 1 -16.47 -0.94 -5.15
CA GLY A 1 -15.11 -0.81 -4.60
C GLY A 1 -14.10 -1.15 -5.68
N MET A 2 -12.81 -0.95 -5.42
CA MET A 2 -11.73 -1.46 -6.28
C MET A 2 -11.30 -2.84 -5.77
N GLN A 3 -10.84 -3.70 -6.67
CA GLN A 3 -10.21 -4.98 -6.30
C GLN A 3 -8.87 -4.70 -5.57
N LEU A 4 -8.48 -5.59 -4.64
CA LEU A 4 -7.30 -5.40 -3.80
C LEU A 4 -6.01 -5.25 -4.60
N ASP A 5 -5.85 -6.02 -5.67
CA ASP A 5 -4.72 -5.92 -6.60
C ASP A 5 -4.64 -4.54 -7.26
N ALA A 6 -5.77 -3.98 -7.69
CA ALA A 6 -5.86 -2.64 -8.23
C ALA A 6 -5.53 -1.57 -7.17
N VAL A 7 -5.97 -1.75 -5.92
CA VAL A 7 -5.60 -0.87 -4.79
C VAL A 7 -4.08 -0.87 -4.59
N VAL A 8 -3.45 -2.04 -4.54
CA VAL A 8 -1.99 -2.17 -4.40
C VAL A 8 -1.28 -1.55 -5.60
N ALA A 9 -1.73 -1.79 -6.82
CA ALA A 9 -1.13 -1.24 -8.03
C ALA A 9 -1.15 0.30 -8.04
N CYS A 10 -2.24 0.93 -7.58
CA CYS A 10 -2.36 2.39 -7.45
C CYS A 10 -1.26 2.99 -6.56
N GLY A 11 -0.93 2.33 -5.44
CA GLY A 11 0.11 2.78 -4.51
C GLY A 11 1.54 2.33 -4.85
N THR A 12 1.72 1.50 -5.88
CA THR A 12 3.01 0.89 -6.21
C THR A 12 3.38 1.13 -7.68
N VAL A 13 3.22 0.14 -8.57
CA VAL A 13 3.68 0.18 -9.96
C VAL A 13 3.04 1.31 -10.78
N ASN A 14 1.80 1.72 -10.49
CA ASN A 14 1.19 2.83 -11.21
C ASN A 14 1.77 4.18 -10.75
N ALA A 15 1.97 4.35 -9.45
CA ALA A 15 2.60 5.55 -8.89
C ALA A 15 4.07 5.68 -9.35
N SER A 16 4.81 4.57 -9.38
CA SER A 16 6.24 4.55 -9.73
C SER A 16 6.51 5.01 -11.17
N ARG A 17 5.52 4.89 -12.06
CA ARG A 17 5.62 5.33 -13.46
C ARG A 17 5.60 6.85 -13.65
N VAL A 18 5.12 7.61 -12.65
CA VAL A 18 4.98 9.07 -12.73
C VAL A 18 6.36 9.75 -12.82
N PHE A 19 7.33 9.27 -12.03
CA PHE A 19 8.65 9.87 -11.96
C PHE A 19 9.72 8.92 -12.49
N THR A 20 10.61 9.42 -13.35
CA THR A 20 11.64 8.59 -14.00
C THR A 20 12.56 7.89 -12.99
N PHE A 21 12.89 8.54 -11.87
CA PHE A 21 13.76 7.97 -10.83
C PHE A 21 13.08 6.90 -9.95
N LEU A 22 11.77 6.69 -10.11
CA LEU A 22 11.04 5.62 -9.43
C LEU A 22 10.68 4.47 -10.36
N ARG A 23 11.02 4.50 -11.65
CA ARG A 23 10.54 3.49 -12.63
C ARG A 23 11.00 2.06 -12.34
N ASP A 24 12.06 1.89 -11.59
CA ASP A 24 12.58 0.61 -11.11
C ASP A 24 11.94 0.16 -9.78
N LYS A 25 10.99 0.93 -9.24
CA LYS A 25 10.29 0.70 -7.97
C LYS A 25 8.87 0.18 -8.15
N GLY A 26 8.27 -0.25 -7.03
CA GLY A 26 6.87 -0.62 -6.95
C GLY A 26 6.55 -2.01 -7.51
N THR A 27 7.56 -2.88 -7.61
CA THR A 27 7.38 -4.29 -8.03
C THR A 27 8.16 -5.22 -7.10
N LEU A 28 7.68 -6.48 -6.98
CA LEU A 28 8.36 -7.55 -6.24
C LEU A 28 9.04 -8.51 -7.23
N ASN A 29 9.99 -7.99 -8.00
CA ASN A 29 10.76 -8.75 -8.98
C ASN A 29 12.13 -9.15 -8.42
N VAL A 30 12.67 -10.28 -8.87
CA VAL A 30 14.06 -10.65 -8.59
C VAL A 30 15.00 -9.57 -9.13
N GLY A 31 15.91 -9.07 -8.28
CA GLY A 31 16.86 -8.02 -8.61
C GLY A 31 16.35 -6.58 -8.37
N ALA A 32 15.07 -6.39 -8.06
CA ALA A 32 14.57 -5.08 -7.63
C ALA A 32 15.06 -4.74 -6.21
N GLN A 33 15.13 -3.44 -5.88
CA GLN A 33 15.44 -3.03 -4.51
C GLN A 33 14.37 -3.54 -3.55
N ALA A 34 14.79 -4.06 -2.39
CA ALA A 34 13.92 -4.58 -1.34
C ALA A 34 13.23 -3.45 -0.56
N ASP A 35 12.33 -2.75 -1.23
CA ASP A 35 11.42 -1.74 -0.70
C ASP A 35 10.02 -2.36 -0.57
N ILE A 36 9.66 -2.79 0.64
CA ILE A 36 8.51 -3.66 0.89
C ILE A 36 7.69 -3.09 2.04
N ALA A 37 6.37 -2.92 1.83
CA ALA A 37 5.40 -2.68 2.88
C ALA A 37 4.59 -3.96 3.12
N ILE A 38 4.61 -4.46 4.36
CA ILE A 38 3.82 -5.59 4.83
C ILE A 38 2.56 -5.01 5.46
N LEU A 39 1.40 -5.36 4.91
CA LEU A 39 0.09 -4.91 5.37
C LEU A 39 -0.76 -6.11 5.77
N GLU A 40 -1.50 -5.99 6.86
CA GLU A 40 -2.51 -6.96 7.26
C GLU A 40 -3.87 -6.54 6.70
N LEU A 41 -4.53 -7.44 5.95
CA LEU A 41 -5.91 -7.24 5.50
C LEU A 41 -6.87 -7.81 6.56
N GLN A 42 -7.43 -6.95 7.39
CA GLN A 42 -8.37 -7.36 8.43
C GLN A 42 -9.81 -7.31 7.91
N GLN A 43 -10.61 -8.28 8.35
CA GLN A 43 -12.06 -8.35 8.12
C GLN A 43 -12.78 -7.76 9.33
N GLY A 44 -13.83 -6.96 9.11
CA GLY A 44 -14.57 -6.31 10.19
C GLY A 44 -15.43 -5.14 9.69
N SER A 45 -16.11 -4.43 10.59
CA SER A 45 -16.85 -3.21 10.24
C SER A 45 -15.96 -1.99 10.48
N PHE A 46 -15.65 -1.24 9.43
CA PHE A 46 -14.78 -0.06 9.52
C PHE A 46 -15.43 1.15 8.85
N ASP A 47 -15.50 2.27 9.56
CA ASP A 47 -15.99 3.52 8.99
C ASP A 47 -14.85 4.31 8.34
N PHE A 48 -15.09 4.74 7.10
CA PHE A 48 -14.23 5.62 6.32
C PHE A 48 -14.94 6.95 6.11
N VAL A 49 -14.26 8.05 6.44
CA VAL A 49 -14.79 9.40 6.30
C VAL A 49 -14.07 10.09 5.15
N ASP A 50 -14.82 10.63 4.20
CA ASP A 50 -14.27 11.43 3.10
C ASP A 50 -14.11 12.91 3.47
N ASN A 51 -13.59 13.71 2.54
CA ASN A 51 -13.36 15.15 2.74
C ASN A 51 -14.65 16.00 2.78
N TYR A 52 -15.82 15.40 2.55
CA TYR A 52 -17.13 16.02 2.67
C TYR A 52 -17.90 15.48 3.89
N GLU A 53 -17.20 14.82 4.82
CA GLU A 53 -17.77 14.21 6.04
C GLU A 53 -18.74 13.06 5.78
N ASN A 54 -18.80 12.51 4.56
CA ASN A 54 -19.63 11.34 4.32
C ASN A 54 -18.96 10.12 4.95
N VAL A 55 -19.77 9.34 5.69
CA VAL A 55 -19.34 8.07 6.27
C VAL A 55 -19.69 6.92 5.33
N ARG A 56 -18.71 6.07 5.05
CA ARG A 56 -18.91 4.78 4.36
C ARG A 56 -18.37 3.66 5.23
N THR A 57 -19.21 2.69 5.55
CA THR A 57 -18.79 1.48 6.27
C THR A 57 -18.29 0.44 5.27
N GLY A 58 -17.05 -0.02 5.45
CA GLY A 58 -16.43 -1.11 4.70
C GLY A 58 -16.26 -2.36 5.54
N THR A 59 -16.12 -3.51 4.87
CA THR A 59 -15.95 -4.83 5.50
C THR A 59 -14.50 -5.24 5.71
N GLN A 60 -13.56 -4.44 5.18
CA GLN A 60 -12.14 -4.74 5.13
C GLN A 60 -11.30 -3.48 5.33
N ARG A 61 -10.13 -3.62 5.96
CA ARG A 61 -9.15 -2.54 6.09
C ARG A 61 -7.72 -3.07 6.08
N LEU A 62 -6.82 -2.37 5.39
CA LEU A 62 -5.39 -2.63 5.41
C LEU A 62 -4.76 -1.91 6.61
N PHE A 63 -4.03 -2.65 7.44
CA PHE A 63 -3.26 -2.12 8.56
C PHE A 63 -1.76 -2.26 8.30
N PRO A 64 -0.96 -1.21 8.56
CA PRO A 64 0.48 -1.31 8.43
C PRO A 64 1.04 -2.27 9.48
N PHE A 65 1.77 -3.28 9.02
CA PHE A 65 2.49 -4.20 9.89
C PHE A 65 3.97 -3.85 9.92
N GLU A 66 4.66 -3.85 8.79
CA GLU A 66 6.12 -3.66 8.77
C GLU A 66 6.57 -3.01 7.47
N THR A 67 7.68 -2.27 7.51
CA THR A 67 8.32 -1.69 6.33
C THR A 67 9.77 -2.11 6.26
N ILE A 68 10.20 -2.57 5.10
CA ILE A 68 11.58 -2.86 4.76
C ILE A 68 11.98 -1.86 3.68
N LEU A 69 13.02 -1.08 3.92
CA LEU A 69 13.54 -0.09 2.98
C LEU A 69 14.99 -0.46 2.63
N ALA A 70 15.27 -0.64 1.34
CA ALA A 70 16.58 -1.10 0.86
C ALA A 70 17.11 -2.33 1.61
N GLY A 71 16.23 -3.29 1.93
CA GLY A 71 16.56 -4.52 2.64
C GLY A 71 16.75 -4.37 4.15
N ARG A 72 16.44 -3.20 4.73
CA ARG A 72 16.53 -2.94 6.17
C ARG A 72 15.16 -2.68 6.77
N ARG A 73 14.86 -3.30 7.91
CA ARG A 73 13.65 -3.01 8.67
C ARG A 73 13.68 -1.56 9.15
N VAL A 74 12.60 -0.83 8.89
CA VAL A 74 12.40 0.53 9.37
C VAL A 74 11.79 0.48 10.79
N PRO A 75 12.22 1.33 11.73
CA PRO A 75 11.58 1.41 13.04
C PRO A 75 10.08 1.68 12.91
N ARG A 76 9.27 0.98 13.73
CA ARG A 76 7.85 1.31 13.88
C ARG A 76 7.75 2.62 14.65
N ALA A 77 6.92 3.55 14.15
CA ALA A 77 6.51 4.75 14.88
C ALA A 77 5.46 4.41 15.93
#